data_AF-A0A7U9X073-F1
#
_entry.id   AF-A0A7U9X073-F1
#
_cell.length_a   1.000
_cell.length_b   1.000
_cell.length_c   1.000
_cell.angle_alpha   90.00
_cell.angle_beta   90.00
_cell.angle_gamma   90.00
#
_symmetry.space_group_name_H-M   'P 1'
#
loop_
_entity.id
_entity.type
_entity.pdbx_description
1 polymer ?
#
loop_
_entity_poly.entity_id
_entity_poly.type
_entity_poly.pdbx_seq_one_letter_code
_entity_poly.pdbx_strand_id
1 'polypeptide(L)'
;MRGYDILKAAINTAENCNMNVNFNAVYMVPYDKSKLYKIDDNFKELCHITPHSTYNITYPTNGTIPKELEEYEINDSSMWEWIKSLAIESEDLAELKNKGVIDALATVHQRLLTRQASLRMPMNGCCIPGSRRLYVDTKGNMYVCERINKSPKIGNILTGFDLETIFAKYFIEYSEQSIKHCANCWAAKMCPFCYASRMDLDGIAKNAHTFCEYFKQHLKEQFSLYYEILEKDPEKLKILNEIVSA
;
A
#
# COMPACT_ATOMS: atom_id res chain seq x y z
N MET A 1 -4.37 -11.32 -25.67
CA MET A 1 -3.37 -11.89 -24.73
C MET A 1 -3.76 -13.34 -24.53
N ARG A 2 -2.93 -14.33 -24.87
CA ARG A 2 -3.35 -15.75 -24.86
C ARG A 2 -3.96 -16.22 -23.53
N GLY A 3 -3.42 -15.75 -22.40
CA GLY A 3 -3.99 -16.05 -21.07
C GLY A 3 -5.39 -15.45 -20.85
N TYR A 4 -5.67 -14.26 -21.39
CA TYR A 4 -6.99 -13.65 -21.35
C TYR A 4 -8.01 -14.43 -22.19
N ASP A 5 -7.62 -14.87 -23.39
CA ASP A 5 -8.51 -15.64 -24.26
C ASP A 5 -8.89 -16.99 -23.61
N ILE A 6 -7.93 -17.61 -22.91
CA ILE A 6 -8.16 -18.81 -22.09
C ILE A 6 -9.11 -18.52 -20.93
N LEU A 7 -8.88 -17.43 -20.19
CA LEU A 7 -9.73 -17.04 -19.07
C LEU A 7 -11.18 -16.78 -19.53
N LYS A 8 -11.35 -16.05 -20.63
CA LYS A 8 -12.65 -15.75 -21.23
C LYS A 8 -13.38 -17.01 -21.68
N ALA A 9 -12.69 -17.95 -22.33
CA ALA A 9 -13.26 -19.23 -22.73
C ALA A 9 -13.69 -20.09 -21.52
N ALA A 10 -12.89 -20.08 -20.45
CA ALA A 10 -13.21 -20.81 -19.21
C ALA A 10 -14.44 -20.23 -18.49
N ILE A 11 -14.56 -18.90 -18.40
CA ILE A 11 -15.73 -18.25 -17.79
C ILE A 11 -17.01 -18.57 -18.57
N ASN A 12 -16.96 -18.47 -19.90
CA ASN A 12 -18.12 -18.70 -20.76
C ASN A 12 -18.66 -20.14 -20.73
N THR A 13 -17.84 -21.11 -20.30
CA THR A 13 -18.21 -22.53 -20.24
C THR A 13 -18.63 -23.00 -18.85
N ALA A 14 -18.47 -22.16 -17.82
CA ALA A 14 -18.81 -22.50 -16.45
C ALA A 14 -20.26 -22.12 -16.12
N GLU A 15 -21.06 -23.10 -15.68
CA GLU A 15 -22.49 -22.94 -15.39
C GLU A 15 -22.77 -21.97 -14.21
N ASN A 16 -21.81 -21.74 -13.31
CA ASN A 16 -21.91 -20.84 -12.16
C ASN A 16 -20.56 -20.17 -11.85
N CYS A 17 -20.08 -19.32 -12.76
CA CYS A 17 -18.80 -18.63 -12.56
C CYS A 17 -18.94 -17.40 -11.64
N ASN A 18 -18.83 -17.60 -10.31
CA ASN A 18 -18.60 -16.50 -9.37
C ASN A 18 -17.09 -16.36 -9.13
N MET A 19 -16.41 -15.65 -10.04
CA MET A 19 -14.96 -15.49 -10.00
C MET A 19 -14.57 -14.03 -9.75
N ASN A 20 -13.75 -13.82 -8.73
CA ASN A 20 -13.20 -12.52 -8.36
C ASN A 20 -11.70 -12.53 -8.67
N VAL A 21 -11.28 -11.71 -9.63
CA VAL A 21 -9.87 -11.51 -9.97
C VAL A 21 -9.46 -10.11 -9.54
N ASN A 22 -8.30 -9.99 -8.90
CA ASN A 22 -7.67 -8.69 -8.65
C ASN A 22 -6.48 -8.51 -9.59
N PHE A 23 -6.62 -7.63 -10.58
CA PHE A 23 -5.54 -7.34 -11.52
C PHE A 23 -4.61 -6.28 -10.95
N ASN A 24 -3.30 -6.45 -11.15
CA ASN A 24 -2.30 -5.44 -10.80
C ASN A 24 -1.59 -4.99 -12.06
N ALA A 25 -1.50 -3.69 -12.25
CA ALA A 25 -0.82 -3.07 -13.36
C ALA A 25 0.25 -2.10 -12.87
N VAL A 26 1.36 -2.04 -13.61
CA VAL A 26 2.43 -1.09 -13.34
C VAL A 26 2.37 0.02 -14.38
N TYR A 27 2.19 1.25 -13.91
CA TYR A 27 2.27 2.45 -14.74
C TYR A 27 3.75 2.77 -14.99
N MET A 28 4.30 2.21 -16.07
CA MET A 28 5.73 2.32 -16.39
C MET A 28 6.06 3.65 -17.09
N VAL A 29 7.27 4.16 -16.83
CA VAL A 29 7.87 5.30 -17.55
C VAL A 29 7.92 5.07 -19.08
N PRO A 30 7.96 6.15 -19.90
CA PRO A 30 7.75 7.55 -19.52
C PRO A 30 6.29 7.77 -19.10
N TYR A 31 6.09 8.56 -18.04
CA TYR A 31 4.76 8.83 -17.52
C TYR A 31 3.97 9.73 -18.47
N ASP A 32 2.74 9.33 -18.77
CA ASP A 32 1.76 10.10 -19.55
C ASP A 32 0.36 9.73 -19.03
N LYS A 33 -0.41 10.75 -18.61
CA LYS A 33 -1.79 10.58 -18.14
C LYS A 33 -2.67 9.83 -19.16
N SER A 34 -2.42 9.98 -20.46
CA SER A 34 -3.14 9.23 -21.52
C SER A 34 -2.93 7.71 -21.42
N LYS A 35 -1.78 7.26 -20.92
CA LYS A 35 -1.47 5.84 -20.69
C LYS A 35 -2.27 5.30 -19.52
N LEU A 36 -2.53 6.09 -18.47
CA LEU A 36 -3.40 5.67 -17.35
C LEU A 36 -4.82 5.37 -17.85
N TYR A 37 -5.40 6.24 -18.67
CA TYR A 37 -6.72 5.99 -19.26
C TYR A 37 -6.73 4.74 -20.15
N LYS A 38 -5.69 4.50 -20.97
CA LYS A 38 -5.60 3.27 -21.77
C LYS A 38 -5.52 2.00 -20.91
N ILE A 39 -4.80 2.06 -19.78
CA ILE A 39 -4.72 0.96 -18.83
C ILE A 39 -6.09 0.74 -18.16
N ASP A 40 -6.71 1.82 -17.69
CA ASP A 40 -8.04 1.84 -17.06
C ASP A 40 -9.11 1.23 -17.99
N ASP A 41 -9.20 1.68 -19.24
CA ASP A 41 -10.12 1.17 -20.25
C ASP A 41 -9.91 -0.33 -20.49
N ASN A 42 -8.65 -0.77 -20.61
CA ASN A 42 -8.34 -2.18 -20.81
C ASN A 42 -8.81 -3.06 -19.64
N PHE A 43 -8.58 -2.62 -18.39
CA PHE A 43 -9.03 -3.38 -17.23
C PHE A 43 -10.54 -3.28 -16.98
N LYS A 44 -11.20 -2.19 -17.37
CA LYS A 44 -12.67 -2.11 -17.38
C LYS A 44 -13.28 -3.16 -18.31
N GLU A 45 -12.75 -3.31 -19.53
CA GLU A 45 -13.17 -4.39 -20.45
C GLU A 45 -13.03 -5.78 -19.84
N LEU A 46 -11.96 -6.04 -19.08
CA LEU A 46 -11.77 -7.30 -18.36
C LEU A 46 -12.82 -7.49 -17.26
N CYS A 47 -13.05 -6.46 -16.45
CA CYS A 47 -14.05 -6.47 -15.38
C CYS A 47 -15.48 -6.61 -15.90
N HIS A 48 -15.79 -6.26 -17.17
CA HIS A 48 -17.10 -6.55 -17.77
C HIS A 48 -17.38 -8.04 -17.89
N ILE A 49 -16.35 -8.88 -18.08
CA ILE A 49 -16.49 -10.34 -18.19
C ILE A 49 -16.44 -10.99 -16.80
N THR A 50 -15.82 -10.32 -15.83
CA THR A 50 -15.75 -10.75 -14.43
C THR A 50 -16.26 -9.64 -13.50
N PRO A 51 -17.60 -9.45 -13.36
CA PRO A 51 -18.20 -8.24 -12.75
C PRO A 51 -17.74 -7.89 -11.33
N HIS A 52 -17.34 -8.90 -10.55
CA HIS A 52 -16.83 -8.77 -9.19
C HIS A 52 -15.31 -8.55 -9.11
N SER A 53 -14.63 -8.48 -10.25
CA SER A 53 -13.20 -8.23 -10.34
C SER A 53 -12.88 -6.76 -10.20
N THR A 54 -11.66 -6.49 -9.76
CA THR A 54 -11.14 -5.16 -9.50
C THR A 54 -9.71 -5.09 -10.00
N TYR A 55 -9.16 -3.89 -10.06
CA TYR A 55 -7.75 -3.73 -10.40
C TYR A 55 -7.11 -2.57 -9.66
N ASN A 56 -5.78 -2.62 -9.59
CA ASN A 56 -4.95 -1.56 -9.06
C ASN A 56 -3.87 -1.18 -10.09
N ILE A 57 -3.53 0.11 -10.12
CA ILE A 57 -2.44 0.64 -10.93
C ILE A 57 -1.45 1.27 -9.96
N THR A 58 -0.19 0.84 -10.00
CA THR A 58 0.87 1.35 -9.14
C THR A 58 2.05 1.86 -9.95
N TYR A 59 2.84 2.76 -9.37
CA TYR A 59 4.16 3.07 -9.89
C TYR A 59 5.08 1.84 -9.84
N PRO A 60 6.14 1.78 -10.67
CA PRO A 60 7.19 0.79 -10.51
C PRO A 60 7.81 0.92 -9.12
N THR A 61 8.24 -0.20 -8.55
CA THR A 61 8.96 -0.17 -7.28
C THR A 61 10.35 0.43 -7.53
N ASN A 62 10.86 1.24 -6.60
CA ASN A 62 12.19 1.85 -6.73
C ASN A 62 13.25 0.79 -7.05
N GLY A 63 14.09 1.07 -8.06
CA GLY A 63 15.13 0.14 -8.53
C GLY A 63 14.63 -1.05 -9.36
N THR A 64 13.35 -1.06 -9.77
CA THR A 64 12.80 -2.06 -10.70
C THR A 64 12.61 -1.53 -12.13
N ILE A 65 12.83 -0.24 -12.35
CA ILE A 65 12.85 0.35 -13.69
C ILE A 65 14.08 -0.21 -14.44
N PRO A 66 13.91 -0.73 -15.68
CA PRO A 66 15.03 -1.18 -16.49
C PRO A 66 16.04 -0.05 -16.74
N LYS A 67 17.34 -0.37 -16.80
CA LYS A 67 18.42 0.62 -16.96
C LYS A 67 18.24 1.50 -18.18
N GLU A 68 17.76 0.92 -19.27
CA GLU A 68 17.45 1.60 -20.52
C GLU A 68 16.29 2.60 -20.42
N LEU A 69 15.52 2.58 -19.33
CA LEU A 69 14.39 3.48 -19.07
C LEU A 69 14.60 4.41 -17.86
N GLU A 70 15.72 4.29 -17.14
CA GLU A 70 16.02 5.11 -15.95
C GLU A 70 16.04 6.62 -16.28
N GLU A 71 16.43 7.01 -17.50
CA GLU A 71 16.45 8.43 -17.92
C GLU A 71 15.06 9.09 -17.94
N TYR A 72 13.99 8.28 -17.99
CA TYR A 72 12.60 8.76 -17.96
C TYR A 72 11.99 8.77 -16.55
N GLU A 73 12.74 8.33 -15.53
CA GLU A 73 12.29 8.36 -14.15
C GLU A 73 12.31 9.80 -13.63
N ILE A 74 11.12 10.40 -13.59
CA ILE A 74 10.89 11.75 -13.07
C ILE A 74 9.90 11.73 -11.91
N ASN A 75 9.88 12.81 -11.13
CA ASN A 75 8.78 13.05 -10.20
C ASN A 75 7.49 13.28 -10.99
N ASP A 76 6.52 12.39 -10.81
CA ASP A 76 5.24 12.41 -11.51
C ASP A 76 4.07 12.53 -10.53
N SER A 77 3.07 13.33 -10.92
CA SER A 77 1.80 13.51 -10.21
C SER A 77 0.59 12.98 -10.99
N SER A 78 0.79 12.49 -12.22
CA SER A 78 -0.30 12.15 -13.14
C SER A 78 -1.23 11.06 -12.60
N MET A 79 -0.71 10.08 -11.84
CA MET A 79 -1.55 9.05 -11.20
C MET A 79 -2.48 9.65 -10.14
N TRP A 80 -1.97 10.55 -9.31
CA TRP A 80 -2.78 11.21 -8.29
C TRP A 80 -3.83 12.13 -8.92
N GLU A 81 -3.44 12.91 -9.93
CA GLU A 81 -4.38 13.77 -10.67
C GLU A 81 -5.47 12.96 -11.35
N TRP A 82 -5.14 11.78 -11.88
CA TRP A 82 -6.10 10.86 -12.48
C TRP A 82 -7.04 10.23 -11.44
N ILE A 83 -6.53 9.74 -10.30
CA ILE A 83 -7.35 9.25 -9.17
C ILE A 83 -8.30 10.35 -8.68
N LYS A 84 -7.81 11.58 -8.54
CA LYS A 84 -8.63 12.73 -8.15
C LYS A 84 -9.75 13.00 -9.15
N SER A 85 -9.44 13.02 -10.46
CA SER A 85 -10.44 13.18 -11.52
C SER A 85 -11.52 12.09 -11.43
N LEU A 86 -11.13 10.82 -11.33
CA LEU A 86 -12.08 9.70 -11.21
C LEU A 86 -13.00 9.86 -10.00
N ALA A 87 -12.47 10.23 -8.84
CA ALA A 87 -13.26 10.39 -7.62
C ALA A 87 -14.29 11.52 -7.72
N ILE A 88 -13.95 12.62 -8.39
CA ILE A 88 -14.82 13.79 -8.55
C ILE A 88 -15.88 13.54 -9.62
N GLU A 89 -15.48 12.95 -10.75
CA GLU A 89 -16.33 12.71 -11.92
C GLU A 89 -17.30 11.54 -11.72
N SER A 90 -16.96 10.55 -10.88
CA SER A 90 -17.84 9.42 -10.61
C SER A 90 -19.10 9.84 -9.86
N GLU A 91 -20.28 9.45 -10.35
CA GLU A 91 -21.55 9.64 -9.64
C GLU A 91 -21.64 8.72 -8.42
N ASP A 92 -21.19 7.48 -8.54
CA ASP A 92 -21.15 6.48 -7.48
C ASP A 92 -19.72 5.88 -7.37
N LEU A 93 -19.14 5.94 -6.18
CA LEU A 93 -17.81 5.36 -5.93
C LEU A 93 -17.83 3.82 -5.90
N ALA A 94 -18.98 3.19 -5.64
CA ALA A 94 -19.12 1.74 -5.60
C ALA A 94 -18.95 1.08 -6.98
N GLU A 95 -19.20 1.84 -8.06
CA GLU A 95 -19.06 1.37 -9.44
C GLU A 95 -17.60 1.39 -9.93
N LEU A 96 -16.70 2.05 -9.20
CA LEU A 96 -15.28 2.12 -9.58
C LEU A 96 -14.60 0.76 -9.36
N LYS A 97 -14.21 0.13 -10.48
CA LYS A 97 -13.42 -1.13 -10.47
C LYS A 97 -11.95 -0.90 -10.10
N ASN A 98 -11.44 0.30 -10.33
CA ASN A 98 -10.11 0.70 -9.89
C ASN A 98 -10.10 0.96 -8.38
N LYS A 99 -9.19 0.30 -7.65
CA LYS A 99 -9.10 0.42 -6.19
C LYS A 99 -8.42 1.70 -5.69
N GLY A 100 -7.65 2.39 -6.53
CA GLY A 100 -6.85 3.55 -6.13
C GLY A 100 -7.67 4.68 -5.49
N VAL A 101 -8.87 4.95 -6.00
CA VAL A 101 -9.80 5.94 -5.42
C VAL A 101 -10.27 5.50 -4.03
N ILE A 102 -10.76 4.28 -3.94
CA ILE A 102 -11.28 3.72 -2.68
C ILE A 102 -10.17 3.63 -1.63
N ASP A 103 -8.99 3.12 -1.99
CA ASP A 103 -7.84 2.99 -1.08
C ASP A 103 -7.38 4.36 -0.54
N ALA A 104 -7.36 5.38 -1.41
CA ALA A 104 -7.00 6.74 -1.03
C ALA A 104 -8.00 7.36 -0.02
N LEU A 105 -9.30 7.18 -0.26
CA LEU A 105 -10.34 7.69 0.63
C LEU A 105 -10.45 6.88 1.93
N ALA A 106 -10.33 5.56 1.85
CA ALA A 106 -10.38 4.64 3.00
C ALA A 106 -9.28 4.94 4.01
N THR A 107 -8.07 5.31 3.54
CA THR A 107 -6.95 5.75 4.39
C THR A 107 -7.37 6.86 5.36
N VAL A 108 -8.17 7.83 4.89
CA VAL A 108 -8.68 8.92 5.71
C VAL A 108 -9.92 8.48 6.48
N HIS A 109 -10.87 7.80 5.83
CA HIS A 109 -12.16 7.44 6.40
C HIS A 109 -12.03 6.55 7.64
N GLN A 110 -11.18 5.53 7.58
CA GLN A 110 -11.00 4.54 8.64
C GLN A 110 -9.99 4.97 9.71
N ARG A 111 -9.50 6.21 9.65
CA ARG A 111 -8.54 6.70 10.63
C ARG A 111 -9.13 6.65 12.03
N LEU A 112 -8.30 6.35 13.02
CA LEU A 112 -8.73 6.35 14.41
C LEU A 112 -9.15 7.75 14.86
N LEU A 113 -10.42 7.92 15.21
CA LEU A 113 -10.98 9.13 15.81
C LEU A 113 -11.11 8.94 17.32
N THR A 114 -10.30 9.69 18.07
CA THR A 114 -10.32 9.67 19.54
C THR A 114 -10.76 11.02 20.08
N ARG A 115 -11.51 11.03 21.19
CA ARG A 115 -11.86 12.28 21.90
C ARG A 115 -10.63 13.07 22.37
N GLN A 116 -9.56 12.37 22.72
CA GLN A 116 -8.28 12.97 23.11
C GLN A 116 -7.14 12.27 22.36
N ALA A 117 -6.21 13.06 21.84
CA ALA A 117 -5.05 12.52 21.16
C ALA A 117 -4.19 11.68 22.11
N SER A 118 -3.98 10.39 21.77
CA SER A 118 -2.95 9.58 22.44
C SER A 118 -1.57 10.22 22.24
N LEU A 119 -0.83 10.38 23.33
CA LEU A 119 0.58 10.80 23.32
C LEU A 119 1.54 9.63 23.02
N ARG A 120 1.01 8.41 22.92
CA ARG A 120 1.79 7.20 22.68
C ARG A 120 1.51 6.65 21.28
N MET A 121 2.58 6.34 20.57
CA MET A 121 2.56 5.55 19.34
C MET A 121 3.38 4.29 19.60
N PRO A 122 2.73 3.12 19.79
CA PRO A 122 3.48 1.89 20.03
C PRO A 122 4.31 1.54 18.79
N MET A 123 5.55 1.08 19.03
CA MET A 123 6.42 0.50 18.01
C MET A 123 6.64 1.37 16.76
N ASN A 124 6.50 2.69 16.88
CA ASN A 124 6.60 3.62 15.74
C ASN A 124 5.70 3.22 14.54
N GLY A 125 4.52 2.65 14.83
CA GLY A 125 3.57 2.18 13.80
C GLY A 125 3.89 0.80 13.23
N CYS A 126 4.91 0.10 13.73
CA CYS A 126 5.25 -1.26 13.31
C CYS A 126 4.56 -2.33 14.17
N CYS A 127 4.52 -3.56 13.65
CA CYS A 127 4.02 -4.72 14.40
C CYS A 127 4.99 -5.15 15.50
N ILE A 128 4.50 -5.90 16.50
CA ILE A 128 5.39 -6.57 17.46
C ILE A 128 6.10 -7.73 16.72
N PRO A 129 7.44 -7.78 16.70
CA PRO A 129 8.21 -8.84 16.05
C PRO A 129 7.72 -10.25 16.43
N GLY A 130 7.40 -11.09 15.43
CA GLY A 130 6.96 -12.48 15.65
C GLY A 130 5.52 -12.67 16.15
N SER A 131 4.75 -11.60 16.40
CA SER A 131 3.40 -11.71 16.96
C SER A 131 2.32 -12.07 15.94
N ARG A 132 2.33 -11.44 14.75
CA ARG A 132 1.31 -11.61 13.71
C ARG A 132 1.77 -12.53 12.58
N ARG A 133 3.05 -12.46 12.24
CA ARG A 133 3.69 -13.25 11.18
C ARG A 133 5.04 -13.75 11.66
N LEU A 134 5.48 -14.85 11.07
CA LEU A 134 6.78 -15.45 11.28
C LEU A 134 7.24 -16.04 9.95
N TYR A 135 8.38 -15.60 9.45
CA TYR A 135 9.02 -16.19 8.28
C TYR A 135 10.19 -17.04 8.71
N VAL A 136 10.29 -18.25 8.16
CA VAL A 136 11.35 -19.21 8.47
C VAL A 136 12.09 -19.56 7.19
N ASP A 137 13.41 -19.35 7.18
CA ASP A 137 14.23 -19.72 6.04
C ASP A 137 14.58 -21.23 6.01
N THR A 138 15.24 -21.67 4.95
CA THR A 138 15.64 -23.08 4.77
C THR A 138 16.68 -23.58 5.79
N LYS A 139 17.28 -22.68 6.57
CA LYS A 139 18.21 -22.99 7.67
C LYS A 139 17.53 -22.97 9.04
N GLY A 140 16.21 -22.75 9.08
CA GLY A 140 15.43 -22.64 10.30
C GLY A 140 15.58 -21.30 11.02
N ASN A 141 16.20 -20.27 10.42
CA ASN A 141 16.24 -18.93 11.02
C ASN A 141 14.87 -18.27 10.90
N MET A 142 14.48 -17.59 11.98
CA MET A 142 13.20 -16.92 12.09
C MET A 142 13.32 -15.41 11.86
N TYR A 143 12.33 -14.82 11.19
CA TYR A 143 12.23 -13.40 10.85
C TYR A 143 10.80 -12.88 11.09
N VAL A 144 10.66 -11.58 11.31
CA VAL A 144 9.36 -10.90 11.56
C VAL A 144 8.32 -11.16 10.47
N CYS A 145 8.71 -11.16 9.20
CA CYS A 145 7.85 -11.55 8.07
C CYS A 145 8.69 -11.81 6.82
N GLU A 146 8.04 -12.26 5.74
CA GLU A 146 8.67 -12.53 4.44
C GLU A 146 9.21 -11.27 3.76
N ARG A 147 8.61 -10.11 4.06
CA ARG A 147 8.92 -8.84 3.40
C ARG A 147 10.18 -8.17 3.90
N ILE A 148 10.65 -8.53 5.09
CA ILE A 148 11.87 -7.93 5.67
C ILE A 148 13.16 -8.58 5.16
N ASN A 149 13.06 -9.57 4.26
CA ASN A 149 14.11 -10.25 3.47
C ASN A 149 15.34 -10.74 4.26
N LYS A 150 16.12 -9.81 4.83
CA LYS A 150 17.36 -10.08 5.56
C LYS A 150 17.58 -9.24 6.82
N SER A 151 16.57 -8.58 7.39
CA SER A 151 16.73 -7.89 8.68
C SER A 151 17.18 -8.83 9.81
N PRO A 152 17.68 -8.32 10.95
CA PRO A 152 18.20 -9.15 12.03
C PRO A 152 17.24 -10.30 12.39
N LYS A 153 17.74 -11.54 12.35
CA LYS A 153 16.94 -12.71 12.68
C LYS A 153 16.42 -12.59 14.12
N ILE A 154 15.20 -13.09 14.36
CA ILE A 154 14.54 -13.03 15.66
C ILE A 154 14.62 -14.37 16.41
N GLY A 155 15.38 -15.32 15.90
CA GLY A 155 15.61 -16.63 16.52
C GLY A 155 15.91 -17.73 15.50
N ASN A 156 15.83 -18.98 15.97
CA ASN A 156 15.92 -20.18 15.14
C ASN A 156 14.92 -21.23 15.66
N ILE A 157 14.36 -22.06 14.77
CA ILE A 157 13.37 -23.09 15.14
C ILE A 157 13.90 -24.08 16.20
N LEU A 158 15.21 -24.28 16.29
CA LEU A 158 15.83 -25.19 17.27
C LEU A 158 16.06 -24.53 18.63
N THR A 159 16.29 -23.21 18.67
CA THR A 159 16.64 -22.46 19.90
C THR A 159 15.53 -21.55 20.40
N GLY A 160 14.45 -21.41 19.64
CA GLY A 160 13.37 -20.47 19.92
C GLY A 160 13.72 -19.02 19.58
N PHE A 161 12.95 -18.10 20.15
CA PHE A 161 13.11 -16.66 19.95
C PHE A 161 14.34 -16.14 20.68
N ASP A 162 15.13 -15.34 19.96
CA ASP A 162 16.23 -14.56 20.51
C ASP A 162 15.68 -13.21 21.00
N LEU A 163 15.21 -13.20 22.26
CA LEU A 163 14.63 -12.00 22.86
C LEU A 163 15.63 -10.86 22.97
N GLU A 164 16.91 -11.15 23.18
CA GLU A 164 17.95 -10.12 23.27
C GLU A 164 18.09 -9.37 21.95
N THR A 165 18.21 -10.09 20.83
CA THR A 165 18.24 -9.47 19.49
C THR A 165 16.95 -8.72 19.18
N ILE A 166 15.79 -9.27 19.54
CA ILE A 166 14.50 -8.61 19.34
C ILE A 166 14.47 -7.25 20.05
N PHE A 167 14.76 -7.22 21.35
CA PHE A 167 14.74 -5.98 22.13
C PHE A 167 15.79 -4.99 21.64
N ALA A 168 17.02 -5.44 21.39
CA ALA A 168 18.09 -4.56 20.93
C ALA A 168 17.77 -3.92 19.58
N LYS A 169 17.41 -4.72 18.57
CA LYS A 169 17.28 -4.26 17.17
C LYS A 169 15.93 -3.62 16.86
N TYR A 170 14.83 -4.26 17.26
CA TYR A 170 13.49 -3.85 16.81
C TYR A 170 12.79 -2.89 17.78
N PHE A 171 13.21 -2.85 19.05
CA PHE A 171 12.65 -1.96 20.06
C PHE A 171 13.57 -0.78 20.32
N ILE A 172 14.78 -1.01 20.84
CA ILE A 172 15.68 0.07 21.29
C ILE A 172 16.27 0.80 20.09
N GLU A 173 17.07 0.12 19.27
CA GLU A 173 17.79 0.75 18.16
C GLU A 173 16.83 1.39 17.15
N TYR A 174 15.76 0.69 16.77
CA TYR A 174 14.76 1.23 15.86
C TYR A 174 14.08 2.48 16.43
N SER A 175 13.73 2.49 17.72
CA SER A 175 13.10 3.66 18.36
C SER A 175 14.06 4.85 18.43
N GLU A 176 15.30 4.64 18.87
CA GLU A 176 16.31 5.71 19.00
C GLU A 176 16.62 6.39 17.68
N GLN A 177 16.64 5.62 16.58
CA GLN A 177 16.90 6.17 15.25
C GLN A 177 15.65 6.81 14.65
N SER A 178 14.47 6.20 14.85
CA SER A 178 13.21 6.73 14.30
C SER A 178 12.70 7.95 15.04
N ILE A 179 12.90 8.07 16.35
CA ILE A 179 12.28 9.11 17.18
C ILE A 179 12.70 10.52 16.76
N LYS A 180 13.91 10.68 16.23
CA LYS A 180 14.44 11.94 15.68
C LYS A 180 13.58 12.50 14.55
N HIS A 181 12.91 11.62 13.81
CA HIS A 181 12.02 11.97 12.70
C HIS A 181 10.54 11.88 13.09
N CYS A 182 10.18 10.89 13.92
CA CYS A 182 8.79 10.53 14.19
C CYS A 182 8.16 11.30 15.36
N ALA A 183 8.94 11.78 16.33
CA ALA A 183 8.40 12.40 17.56
C ALA A 183 7.47 13.60 17.29
N ASN A 184 7.85 14.42 16.30
CA ASN A 184 7.11 15.63 15.92
C ASN A 184 6.37 15.46 14.58
N CYS A 185 6.25 14.23 14.07
CA CYS A 185 5.57 13.98 12.80
C CYS A 185 4.05 14.00 13.00
N TRP A 186 3.38 14.99 12.39
CA TRP A 186 1.93 15.12 12.47
C TRP A 186 1.18 13.92 11.88
N ALA A 187 1.80 13.19 10.94
CA ALA A 187 1.22 12.04 10.26
C ALA A 187 1.58 10.70 10.92
N ALA A 188 2.30 10.68 12.05
CA ALA A 188 2.88 9.46 12.61
C ALA A 188 1.85 8.34 12.88
N LYS A 189 0.64 8.70 13.33
CA LYS A 189 -0.45 7.75 13.61
C LYS A 189 -1.07 7.11 12.37
N MET A 190 -0.77 7.64 11.19
CA MET A 190 -1.24 7.14 9.89
C MET A 190 -0.07 6.69 9.01
N CYS A 191 1.12 6.55 9.59
CA CYS A 191 2.32 6.14 8.86
C CYS A 191 2.16 4.70 8.33
N PRO A 192 2.28 4.46 7.00
CA PRO A 192 2.13 3.14 6.42
C PRO A 192 3.44 2.34 6.41
N PHE A 193 4.56 2.97 6.79
CA PHE A 193 5.87 2.37 6.70
C PHE A 193 6.11 1.38 7.84
N CYS A 194 6.54 0.18 7.49
CA CYS A 194 6.94 -0.87 8.43
C CYS A 194 8.43 -1.20 8.29
N TYR A 195 8.91 -2.13 9.11
CA TYR A 195 10.28 -2.65 9.06
C TYR A 195 10.75 -3.02 7.65
N ALA A 196 9.88 -3.60 6.81
CA ALA A 196 10.25 -4.00 5.45
C ALA A 196 10.69 -2.83 4.55
N SER A 197 10.21 -1.63 4.83
CA SER A 197 10.58 -0.40 4.09
C SER A 197 11.69 0.40 4.76
N ARG A 198 12.11 0.02 5.97
CA ARG A 198 12.96 0.83 6.85
C ARG A 198 14.21 0.11 7.30
N MET A 199 14.27 -1.21 7.22
CA MET A 199 15.38 -2.00 7.74
C MET A 199 16.12 -2.75 6.63
N ASP A 200 17.42 -2.93 6.85
CA ASP A 200 18.31 -3.80 6.10
C ASP A 200 18.91 -4.87 7.05
N LEU A 201 20.00 -5.52 6.65
CA LEU A 201 20.72 -6.54 7.42
C LEU A 201 21.21 -6.04 8.78
N ASP A 202 21.65 -4.78 8.85
CA ASP A 202 22.36 -4.25 10.01
C ASP A 202 21.42 -3.57 11.02
N GLY A 203 20.21 -3.21 10.57
CA GLY A 203 19.22 -2.53 11.40
C GLY A 203 18.36 -1.61 10.55
N ILE A 204 18.15 -0.38 10.99
CA ILE A 204 17.47 0.63 10.19
C ILE A 204 18.39 1.15 9.07
N ALA A 205 17.86 1.18 7.86
CA ALA A 205 18.60 1.59 6.66
C ALA A 205 18.87 3.10 6.66
N LYS A 206 19.99 3.53 6.06
CA LYS A 206 20.37 4.96 5.98
C LYS A 206 19.33 5.82 5.25
N ASN A 207 18.65 5.24 4.26
CA ASN A 207 17.59 5.89 3.48
C ASN A 207 16.19 5.63 4.05
N ALA A 208 16.07 5.10 5.27
CA ALA A 208 14.79 4.75 5.87
C ALA A 208 13.79 5.91 5.78
N HIS A 209 14.22 7.14 6.05
CA HIS A 209 13.32 8.31 6.13
C HIS A 209 13.16 9.12 4.84
N THR A 210 13.76 8.71 3.72
CA THR A 210 13.74 9.50 2.47
C THR A 210 12.34 9.77 1.93
N PHE A 211 11.39 8.83 2.11
CA PHE A 211 10.02 8.96 1.61
C PHE A 211 9.03 9.58 2.62
N CYS A 212 9.50 10.05 3.78
CA CYS A 212 8.62 10.62 4.81
C CYS A 212 7.88 11.88 4.34
N GLU A 213 8.58 12.82 3.68
CA GLU A 213 7.94 14.05 3.17
C GLU A 213 6.96 13.77 2.05
N TYR A 214 7.34 12.89 1.11
CA TYR A 214 6.47 12.44 0.03
C TYR A 214 5.16 11.85 0.58
N PHE A 215 5.26 10.95 1.56
CA PHE A 215 4.07 10.38 2.21
C PHE A 215 3.22 11.44 2.91
N LYS A 216 3.83 12.38 3.64
CA LYS A 216 3.08 13.47 4.30
C LYS A 216 2.33 14.34 3.30
N GLN A 217 2.95 14.65 2.17
CA GLN A 217 2.31 15.41 1.09
C GLN A 217 1.15 14.61 0.48
N HIS A 218 1.36 13.34 0.16
CA HIS A 218 0.29 12.48 -0.36
C HIS A 218 -0.87 12.33 0.62
N LEU A 219 -0.59 12.13 1.92
CA LEU A 219 -1.64 12.06 2.95
C LEU A 219 -2.44 13.35 3.04
N LYS A 220 -1.78 14.51 2.91
CA LYS A 220 -2.46 15.81 2.86
C LYS A 220 -3.41 15.89 1.66
N GLU A 221 -2.99 15.40 0.50
CA GLU A 221 -3.83 15.36 -0.70
C GLU A 221 -5.03 14.42 -0.55
N GLN A 222 -4.83 13.24 0.07
CA GLN A 222 -5.91 12.32 0.43
C GLN A 222 -6.92 12.99 1.37
N PHE A 223 -6.46 13.72 2.39
CA PHE A 223 -7.33 14.51 3.26
C PHE A 223 -8.11 15.57 2.48
N SER A 224 -7.44 16.33 1.61
CA SER A 224 -8.10 17.35 0.80
C SER A 224 -9.19 16.76 -0.09
N LEU A 225 -8.93 15.65 -0.77
CA LEU A 225 -9.93 14.97 -1.61
C LEU A 225 -11.10 14.44 -0.77
N TYR A 226 -10.81 13.77 0.35
CA TYR A 226 -11.82 13.21 1.23
C TYR A 226 -12.78 14.30 1.75
N TYR A 227 -12.23 15.41 2.25
CA TYR A 227 -13.05 16.51 2.78
C TYR A 227 -13.77 17.28 1.67
N GLU A 228 -13.18 17.42 0.48
CA GLU A 228 -13.86 18.00 -0.68
C GLU A 228 -15.13 17.20 -1.05
N ILE A 229 -15.04 15.86 -1.07
CA ILE A 229 -16.22 15.00 -1.33
C ILE A 229 -17.20 15.09 -0.15
N LEU A 230 -16.72 15.04 1.09
CA LEU A 230 -17.58 15.11 2.28
C LEU A 230 -18.43 16.40 2.32
N GLU A 231 -17.85 17.53 1.92
CA GLU A 231 -18.54 18.83 1.91
C GLU A 231 -19.53 18.97 0.75
N LYS A 232 -19.22 18.41 -0.43
CA LYS A 232 -20.03 18.56 -1.64
C LYS A 232 -21.12 17.49 -1.75
N ASP A 233 -20.76 16.25 -1.47
CA ASP A 233 -21.62 15.07 -1.64
C ASP A 233 -21.20 13.94 -0.68
N PRO A 234 -21.60 14.00 0.60
CA PRO A 234 -21.21 13.01 1.61
C PRO A 234 -21.78 11.62 1.34
N GLU A 235 -22.84 11.50 0.53
CA GLU A 235 -23.47 10.21 0.20
C GLU A 235 -22.52 9.29 -0.56
N LYS A 236 -21.66 9.86 -1.43
CA LYS A 236 -20.61 9.11 -2.14
C LYS A 236 -19.68 8.34 -1.22
N LEU A 237 -19.45 8.82 0.01
CA LEU A 237 -18.53 8.20 0.95
C LEU A 237 -19.16 7.02 1.72
N LYS A 238 -20.47 6.76 1.58
CA LYS A 238 -21.16 5.70 2.34
C LYS A 238 -20.57 4.31 2.09
N ILE A 239 -20.12 4.04 0.86
CA ILE A 239 -19.47 2.77 0.50
C ILE A 239 -18.26 2.45 1.39
N LEU A 240 -17.56 3.48 1.91
CA LEU A 240 -16.38 3.30 2.75
C LEU A 240 -16.71 2.69 4.13
N ASN A 241 -17.97 2.73 4.56
CA ASN A 241 -18.41 2.05 5.79
C ASN A 241 -18.52 0.53 5.64
N GLU A 242 -18.71 0.04 4.41
CA GLU A 242 -18.83 -1.38 4.10
C GLU A 242 -17.47 -2.04 3.84
N ILE A 243 -16.47 -1.21 3.56
CA ILE A 243 -15.11 -1.66 3.30
C ILE A 243 -14.38 -1.85 4.63
N VAL A 244 -14.00 -3.09 4.93
CA VAL A 244 -13.10 -3.39 6.04
C VAL A 244 -11.66 -3.34 5.54
N SER A 245 -10.91 -2.36 6.01
CA SER A 245 -9.44 -2.29 5.98
C SER A 245 -8.79 -3.62 6.39
N ALA A 246 -8.15 -4.38 5.49
CA ALA A 246 -7.40 -5.60 5.84
C ALA A 246 -6.02 -5.32 6.49
#